data_AF-A0A9Y2IMC2-F1
#
_entry.id   AF-A0A9Y2IMC2-F1
#
_cell.length_a   1.000
_cell.length_b   1.000
_cell.length_c   1.000
_cell.angle_alpha   90.00
_cell.angle_beta   90.00
_cell.angle_gamma   90.00
#
_symmetry.space_group_name_H-M   'P 1'
#
loop_
_entity.id
_entity.type
_entity.pdbx_description
1 polymer ?
#
loop_
_entity_poly.entity_id
_entity_poly.type
_entity_poly.pdbx_seq_one_letter_code
_entity_poly.pdbx_strand_id
1 'polypeptide(L)'
;MSFEVRAHLVGAGRVVAVDLRADATDADAATARELRDALLGILRAHVGCDEGVAMVAESEAHLQRAALRFPVTTVVTAQGCEQHPTGTGVDRSFSHLLSAFADLASRGAWPRVKVCKNDTCYTAFLDKTRNSSALYCSMACSGQMAIRAYRERKKECAAR
;
A
#
# COMPACT_ATOMS: atom_id res chain seq x y z
N MET A 1 -7.25 6.86 -10.34
CA MET A 1 -6.13 6.35 -9.53
C MET A 1 -6.40 4.89 -9.20
N SER A 2 -5.96 3.97 -10.06
CA SER A 2 -6.24 2.54 -9.89
C SER A 2 -5.27 1.93 -8.88
N PHE A 3 -5.75 1.70 -7.65
CA PHE A 3 -5.05 0.93 -6.63
C PHE A 3 -5.19 -0.57 -6.97
N GLU A 4 -4.31 -1.11 -7.82
CA GLU A 4 -4.27 -2.55 -8.08
C GLU A 4 -3.48 -3.29 -6.98
N VAL A 5 -4.05 -3.41 -5.78
CA VAL A 5 -3.80 -4.58 -4.91
C VAL A 5 -4.66 -5.75 -5.43
N ARG A 6 -4.68 -5.94 -6.74
CA ARG A 6 -5.63 -6.81 -7.45
C ARG A 6 -5.24 -8.28 -7.34
N ALA A 7 -3.97 -8.58 -7.05
CA ALA A 7 -3.43 -9.93 -7.17
C ALA A 7 -3.45 -10.77 -5.88
N HIS A 8 -3.89 -10.23 -4.74
CA HIS A 8 -4.08 -11.00 -3.50
C HIS A 8 -5.50 -10.98 -2.95
N LEU A 9 -6.31 -9.95 -3.25
CA LEU A 9 -7.73 -9.95 -2.94
C LEU A 9 -8.54 -10.97 -3.78
N VAL A 10 -8.03 -11.35 -4.96
CA VAL A 10 -8.65 -12.35 -5.85
C VAL A 10 -8.53 -13.79 -5.30
N GLY A 11 -7.53 -14.08 -4.46
CA GLY A 11 -7.34 -15.43 -3.89
C GLY A 11 -8.30 -15.79 -2.75
N ALA A 12 -8.93 -14.79 -2.13
CA ALA A 12 -9.84 -14.96 -0.99
C ALA A 12 -11.31 -14.60 -1.31
N GLY A 13 -11.66 -14.38 -2.57
CA GLY A 13 -13.05 -14.10 -2.98
C GLY A 13 -13.63 -12.77 -2.48
N ARG A 14 -12.82 -11.85 -1.94
CA ARG A 14 -13.27 -10.55 -1.40
C ARG A 14 -12.76 -9.38 -2.24
N VAL A 15 -13.04 -9.40 -3.54
CA VAL A 15 -13.01 -8.17 -4.35
C VAL A 15 -14.25 -7.37 -3.98
N VAL A 16 -14.17 -6.56 -2.93
CA VAL A 16 -15.14 -5.47 -2.78
C VAL A 16 -14.68 -4.38 -3.72
N ALA A 17 -15.35 -4.27 -4.86
CA ALA A 17 -15.26 -3.09 -5.70
C ALA A 17 -15.61 -1.89 -4.82
N VAL A 18 -14.58 -1.12 -4.48
CA VAL A 18 -14.75 0.12 -3.75
C VAL A 18 -15.35 1.11 -4.74
N ASP A 19 -16.67 1.22 -4.76
CA ASP A 19 -17.39 2.13 -5.63
C ASP A 19 -17.28 3.57 -5.07
N LEU A 20 -16.16 4.22 -5.41
CA LEU A 20 -15.84 5.59 -4.99
C LEU A 20 -16.53 6.66 -5.86
N ARG A 21 -17.38 6.29 -6.82
CA ARG A 21 -17.56 7.11 -8.02
C ARG A 21 -18.72 8.11 -8.02
N ALA A 22 -19.66 8.06 -7.07
CA ALA A 22 -20.81 8.95 -7.13
C ALA A 22 -20.67 10.24 -6.27
N ASP A 23 -20.08 10.17 -5.07
CA ASP A 23 -20.18 11.27 -4.07
C ASP A 23 -18.86 11.70 -3.42
N ALA A 24 -17.70 11.40 -4.02
CA ALA A 24 -16.41 11.76 -3.41
C ALA A 24 -16.16 13.27 -3.45
N THR A 25 -15.86 13.85 -2.29
CA THR A 25 -15.53 15.27 -2.11
C THR A 25 -14.02 15.54 -2.20
N ASP A 26 -13.64 16.82 -2.27
CA ASP A 26 -12.22 17.21 -2.18
C ASP A 26 -11.59 16.85 -0.82
N ALA A 27 -12.38 16.86 0.24
CA ALA A 27 -11.96 16.42 1.58
C ALA A 27 -11.68 14.92 1.62
N ASP A 28 -12.48 14.12 0.90
CA ASP A 28 -12.23 12.68 0.74
C ASP A 28 -10.96 12.44 -0.06
N ALA A 29 -10.75 13.20 -1.13
CA ALA A 29 -9.54 13.13 -1.92
C ALA A 29 -8.29 13.53 -1.10
N ALA A 30 -8.40 14.52 -0.22
CA ALA A 30 -7.34 14.90 0.71
C ALA A 30 -7.03 13.78 1.70
N THR A 31 -8.06 13.22 2.34
CA THR A 31 -7.94 12.07 3.25
C THR A 31 -7.28 10.87 2.54
N ALA A 32 -7.69 10.57 1.30
CA ALA A 32 -7.10 9.48 0.53
C ALA A 32 -5.61 9.70 0.23
N ARG A 33 -5.19 10.95 -0.04
CA ARG A 33 -3.78 11.30 -0.25
C ARG A 33 -2.99 11.13 1.03
N GLU A 34 -3.49 11.62 2.16
CA GLU A 34 -2.85 11.48 3.47
C GLU A 34 -2.66 10.01 3.87
N LEU A 35 -3.71 9.18 3.71
CA LEU A 35 -3.63 7.73 3.95
C LEU A 35 -2.62 7.04 3.04
N ARG A 36 -2.63 7.40 1.75
CA ARG A 36 -1.65 6.86 0.80
C ARG A 36 -0.24 7.23 1.22
N ASP A 37 0.01 8.49 1.55
CA ASP A 37 1.36 8.97 1.86
C ASP A 37 1.88 8.34 3.17
N ALA A 38 1.03 8.17 4.18
CA ALA A 38 1.36 7.42 5.40
C ALA A 38 1.66 5.93 5.11
N LEU A 39 0.85 5.27 4.28
CA LEU A 39 1.11 3.87 3.87
C LEU A 39 2.42 3.76 3.10
N LEU A 40 2.71 4.71 2.20
CA LEU A 40 3.97 4.75 1.48
C LEU A 40 5.15 4.89 2.43
N GLY A 41 5.02 5.72 3.48
CA GLY A 41 6.07 5.87 4.48
C GLY A 41 6.47 4.54 5.11
N ILE A 42 5.49 3.73 5.51
CA ILE A 42 5.76 2.41 6.08
C ILE A 42 6.26 1.41 5.02
N LEU A 43 5.63 1.37 3.85
CA LEU A 43 5.95 0.38 2.81
C LEU A 43 7.32 0.62 2.16
N ARG A 44 7.86 1.85 2.24
CA ARG A 44 9.22 2.16 1.79
C ARG A 44 10.30 1.56 2.69
N ALA A 45 10.02 1.41 3.98
CA ALA A 45 10.88 0.66 4.89
C ALA A 45 11.04 -0.81 4.45
N HIS A 46 10.00 -1.42 3.85
CA HIS A 46 10.06 -2.80 3.34
C HIS A 46 10.94 -3.00 2.10
N VAL A 47 11.32 -1.91 1.40
CA VAL A 47 12.23 -1.96 0.23
C VAL A 47 13.63 -1.41 0.54
N GLY A 48 13.94 -1.22 1.82
CA GLY A 48 15.24 -0.75 2.29
C GLY A 48 15.54 0.70 1.91
N CYS A 49 14.49 1.53 1.73
CA CYS A 49 14.68 2.97 1.71
C CYS A 49 14.86 3.46 3.16
N ASP A 50 15.94 4.17 3.42
CA ASP A 50 16.14 4.83 4.71
C ASP A 50 15.30 6.11 4.75
N GLU A 51 14.09 6.00 5.29
CA GLU A 51 13.19 7.14 5.47
C GLU A 51 13.46 7.88 6.79
N GLY A 52 14.33 7.35 7.64
CA GLY A 52 14.53 7.80 9.01
C GLY A 52 13.42 7.33 9.96
N VAL A 53 13.81 6.89 11.16
CA VAL A 53 12.90 6.33 12.18
C VAL A 53 11.74 7.28 12.53
N ALA A 54 11.99 8.59 12.56
CA ALA A 54 10.99 9.60 12.86
C ALA A 54 9.86 9.67 11.80
N MET A 55 10.19 9.53 10.52
CA MET A 55 9.21 9.57 9.41
C MET A 55 8.28 8.35 9.47
N VAL A 56 8.85 7.18 9.78
CA VAL A 56 8.07 5.94 9.94
C VAL A 56 7.13 6.08 11.14
N ALA A 57 7.60 6.59 12.28
CA ALA A 57 6.77 6.79 13.46
C ALA A 57 5.62 7.79 13.22
N GLU A 58 5.86 8.86 12.44
CA GLU A 58 4.80 9.80 12.06
C GLU A 58 3.75 9.13 11.16
N SER A 59 4.19 8.32 10.20
CA SER A 59 3.32 7.55 9.33
C SER A 59 2.46 6.54 10.11
N GLU A 60 3.07 5.83 11.07
CA GLU A 60 2.36 4.94 11.99
C GLU A 60 1.31 5.68 12.82
N ALA A 61 1.68 6.83 13.40
CA ALA A 61 0.76 7.66 14.17
C ALA A 61 -0.41 8.17 13.31
N HIS A 62 -0.16 8.51 12.04
CA HIS A 62 -1.22 8.88 11.10
C HIS A 62 -2.19 7.73 10.84
N LEU A 63 -1.67 6.52 10.58
CA LEU A 63 -2.52 5.34 10.37
C LEU A 63 -3.29 4.94 11.64
N GLN A 64 -2.72 5.12 12.83
CA GLN A 64 -3.44 4.91 14.09
C GLN A 64 -4.63 5.86 14.23
N ARG A 65 -4.45 7.16 13.93
CA ARG A 65 -5.56 8.13 13.91
C ARG A 65 -6.62 7.75 12.86
N ALA A 66 -6.18 7.32 11.68
CA ALA A 66 -7.08 6.85 10.64
C ALA A 66 -7.90 5.62 11.08
N ALA A 67 -7.30 4.68 11.80
CA ALA A 67 -7.98 3.50 12.31
C ALA A 67 -9.09 3.82 13.32
N LEU A 68 -8.93 4.90 14.11
CA LEU A 68 -9.98 5.41 14.98
C LEU A 68 -11.11 6.09 14.19
N ARG A 69 -10.77 6.79 13.10
CA ARG A 69 -11.75 7.48 12.24
C ARG A 69 -12.54 6.51 11.36
N PHE A 70 -11.90 5.47 10.85
CA PHE A 70 -12.48 4.48 9.94
C PHE A 70 -12.46 3.08 10.58
N PRO A 71 -13.29 2.85 11.61
CA PRO A 71 -13.19 1.64 12.40
C PRO A 71 -13.53 0.39 11.59
N VAL A 72 -12.86 -0.71 11.94
CA VAL A 72 -13.14 -2.06 11.44
C VAL A 72 -13.64 -2.86 12.62
N THR A 73 -14.84 -3.43 12.52
CA THR A 73 -15.39 -4.27 13.60
C THR A 73 -15.04 -5.72 13.35
N THR A 74 -14.97 -6.50 14.43
CA THR A 74 -14.75 -7.94 14.35
C THR A 74 -16.06 -8.65 14.59
N VAL A 75 -16.44 -9.53 13.67
CA VAL A 75 -17.65 -10.36 13.76
C VAL A 75 -17.23 -11.80 14.00
N VAL A 76 -17.69 -12.36 15.11
CA VAL A 76 -17.43 -13.76 15.49
C VAL A 76 -18.67 -14.58 15.17
N THR A 77 -18.46 -15.67 14.44
CA THR A 77 -19.49 -16.61 14.00
C THR A 77 -19.07 -18.04 14.34
N ALA A 78 -20.00 -18.99 14.23
CA ALA A 78 -19.68 -20.42 14.37
C ALA A 78 -18.62 -20.90 13.35
N GLN A 79 -18.46 -20.20 12.22
CA GLN A 79 -17.50 -20.56 11.16
C GLN A 79 -16.14 -19.87 11.32
N GLY A 80 -16.00 -18.98 12.31
CA GLY A 80 -14.77 -18.24 12.57
C GLY A 80 -14.99 -16.77 12.80
N CYS A 81 -13.91 -16.00 12.66
CA CYS A 81 -13.83 -14.60 12.98
C CYS A 81 -13.46 -13.80 11.73
N GLU A 82 -14.25 -12.80 11.37
CA GLU A 82 -13.99 -11.96 10.22
C GLU A 82 -14.04 -10.46 10.55
N GLN A 83 -13.29 -9.68 9.78
CA GLN A 83 -13.31 -8.23 9.86
C GLN A 83 -14.41 -7.65 8.97
N HIS A 84 -15.19 -6.74 9.54
CA HIS A 84 -16.29 -6.04 8.88
C HIS A 84 -16.00 -4.54 8.83
N PRO A 85 -15.74 -4.01 7.63
CA PRO A 85 -15.61 -2.58 7.42
C PRO A 85 -16.92 -1.85 7.71
N THR A 86 -16.81 -0.77 8.48
CA THR A 86 -17.95 0.03 8.96
C THR A 86 -18.01 1.38 8.24
N GLY A 87 -19.06 2.15 8.52
CA GLY A 87 -19.32 3.44 7.87
C GLY A 87 -20.09 3.29 6.55
N THR A 88 -20.20 4.40 5.84
CA THR A 88 -20.94 4.53 4.57
C THR A 88 -20.07 5.24 3.52
N GLY A 89 -20.43 5.14 2.25
CA GLY A 89 -19.76 5.85 1.16
C GLY A 89 -18.23 5.70 1.15
N VAL A 90 -17.53 6.83 1.07
CA VAL A 90 -16.06 6.87 1.00
C VAL A 90 -15.41 6.48 2.34
N ASP A 91 -16.02 6.77 3.48
CA ASP A 91 -15.49 6.34 4.79
C ASP A 91 -15.45 4.81 4.90
N ARG A 92 -16.48 4.13 4.38
CA ARG A 92 -16.48 2.66 4.31
C ARG A 92 -15.34 2.13 3.46
N SER A 93 -14.99 2.86 2.42
CA SER A 93 -13.88 2.53 1.51
C SER A 93 -12.52 2.56 2.24
N PHE A 94 -12.31 3.56 3.09
CA PHE A 94 -11.12 3.64 3.93
C PHE A 94 -11.09 2.55 5.00
N SER A 95 -12.23 2.25 5.63
CA SER A 95 -12.35 1.12 6.56
C SER A 95 -12.02 -0.22 5.86
N HIS A 96 -12.47 -0.41 4.62
CA HIS A 96 -12.13 -1.58 3.79
C HIS A 96 -10.63 -1.69 3.55
N LEU A 97 -9.97 -0.57 3.23
CA LEU A 97 -8.52 -0.53 3.01
C LEU A 97 -7.75 -0.97 4.27
N LEU A 98 -8.12 -0.44 5.43
CA LEU A 98 -7.48 -0.79 6.70
C LEU A 98 -7.71 -2.26 7.07
N SER A 99 -8.93 -2.79 6.86
CA SER A 99 -9.22 -4.21 7.06
C SER A 99 -8.40 -5.12 6.15
N ALA A 100 -8.22 -4.75 4.88
CA ALA A 100 -7.39 -5.53 3.96
C ALA A 100 -5.92 -5.62 4.42
N PHE A 101 -5.36 -4.53 4.96
CA PHE A 101 -4.01 -4.56 5.52
C PHE A 101 -3.92 -5.38 6.81
N ALA A 102 -4.92 -5.28 7.68
CA ALA A 102 -4.97 -6.08 8.91
C ALA A 102 -5.08 -7.58 8.60
N ASP A 103 -5.88 -7.99 7.60
CA ASP A 103 -5.95 -9.38 7.13
C ASP A 103 -4.63 -9.86 6.51
N LEU A 104 -3.96 -9.03 5.72
CA LEU A 104 -2.62 -9.37 5.18
C LEU A 104 -1.59 -9.55 6.30
N ALA A 105 -1.65 -8.69 7.34
CA ALA A 105 -0.76 -8.79 8.49
C ALA A 105 -1.04 -10.03 9.34
N SER A 106 -2.31 -10.36 9.60
CA SER A 106 -2.68 -11.55 10.39
C SER A 106 -2.24 -12.85 9.73
N ARG A 107 -2.15 -12.86 8.39
CA ARG A 107 -1.62 -13.99 7.60
C ARG A 107 -0.10 -14.02 7.48
N GLY A 108 0.61 -13.08 8.11
CA GLY A 108 2.07 -12.98 8.02
C GLY A 108 2.60 -12.47 6.67
N ALA A 109 1.72 -11.92 5.81
CA ALA A 109 2.09 -11.42 4.49
C ALA A 109 2.57 -9.96 4.51
N TRP A 110 2.45 -9.26 5.64
CA TRP A 110 2.81 -7.83 5.77
C TRP A 110 4.23 -7.48 5.27
N PRO A 111 5.30 -8.20 5.65
CA PRO A 111 6.65 -7.88 5.18
C PRO A 111 6.85 -8.07 3.67
N ARG A 112 5.91 -8.76 2.99
CA ARG A 112 5.92 -8.97 1.55
C ARG A 112 5.16 -7.88 0.80
N VAL A 113 4.36 -7.06 1.48
CA VAL A 113 3.71 -5.91 0.86
C VAL A 113 4.76 -4.83 0.68
N LYS A 114 4.96 -4.34 -0.54
CA LYS A 114 6.02 -3.37 -0.86
C LYS A 114 5.48 -2.29 -1.76
N VAL A 115 6.11 -1.12 -1.76
CA VAL A 115 5.92 -0.13 -2.84
C VAL A 115 7.00 -0.31 -3.91
N CYS A 116 6.66 -0.02 -5.16
CA CYS A 116 7.64 0.07 -6.24
C CYS A 116 8.77 1.05 -5.90
N LYS A 117 10.03 0.63 -6.09
CA LYS A 117 11.23 1.45 -5.91
C LYS A 117 11.51 2.41 -7.09
N ASN A 118 10.58 2.55 -8.02
CA ASN A 118 10.67 3.59 -9.05
C ASN A 118 10.04 4.86 -8.47
N ASP A 119 10.81 5.94 -8.37
CA ASP A 119 10.40 7.20 -7.71
C ASP A 119 9.10 7.81 -8.26
N THR A 120 8.76 7.49 -9.51
CA THR A 120 7.54 7.98 -10.17
C THR A 120 6.37 6.99 -10.10
N CYS A 121 6.58 5.82 -9.50
CA CYS A 121 5.60 4.75 -9.37
C CYS A 121 5.25 4.51 -7.90
N TYR A 122 4.01 4.85 -7.53
CA TYR A 122 3.49 4.68 -6.18
C TYR A 122 2.68 3.38 -5.99
N THR A 123 2.86 2.41 -6.89
CA THR A 123 2.10 1.16 -6.86
C THR A 123 2.61 0.26 -5.73
N ALA A 124 1.72 -0.08 -4.80
CA ALA A 124 1.94 -1.15 -3.84
C ALA A 124 1.70 -2.52 -4.49
N PHE A 125 2.53 -3.51 -4.17
CA PHE A 125 2.45 -4.87 -4.70
C PHE A 125 2.84 -5.90 -3.64
N LEU A 126 2.41 -7.14 -3.81
CA LEU A 126 2.85 -8.25 -2.99
C LEU A 126 4.03 -8.96 -3.63
N ASP A 127 5.11 -9.12 -2.88
CA ASP A 127 6.31 -9.84 -3.29
C ASP A 127 6.09 -11.36 -3.28
N LYS A 128 5.90 -11.89 -4.49
CA LYS A 128 5.73 -13.33 -4.76
C LYS A 128 7.07 -14.05 -5.00
N THR A 129 8.21 -13.37 -4.91
CA THR A 129 9.52 -14.01 -5.08
C THR A 129 9.85 -14.89 -3.88
N ARG A 130 10.60 -15.97 -4.14
CA ARG A 130 11.01 -16.93 -3.12
C ARG A 130 11.71 -16.25 -1.93
N ASN A 131 12.58 -15.30 -2.23
CA ASN A 131 13.46 -14.65 -1.25
C ASN A 131 12.95 -13.27 -0.81
N SER A 132 11.70 -12.91 -1.12
CA SER A 132 11.16 -11.57 -0.82
C SER A 132 12.09 -10.44 -1.30
N SER A 133 12.65 -10.58 -2.50
CA SER A 133 13.67 -9.68 -3.05
C SER A 133 13.16 -8.79 -4.17
N ALA A 134 11.87 -8.82 -4.52
CA ALA A 134 11.32 -7.94 -5.53
C ALA A 134 11.33 -6.48 -5.04
N LEU A 135 11.73 -5.57 -5.92
CA LEU A 135 11.78 -4.12 -5.67
C LEU A 135 10.84 -3.32 -6.59
N TYR A 136 10.31 -3.94 -7.64
CA TYR A 136 9.52 -3.26 -8.66
C TYR A 136 8.21 -4.02 -8.91
N CYS A 137 7.13 -3.27 -9.12
CA CYS A 137 5.80 -3.86 -9.34
C CYS A 137 5.65 -4.56 -10.70
N SER A 138 6.51 -4.23 -11.67
CA SER A 138 6.41 -4.71 -13.05
C SER A 138 7.76 -4.71 -13.76
N MET A 139 7.84 -5.47 -14.86
CA MET A 139 9.00 -5.47 -15.76
C MET A 139 9.26 -4.08 -16.37
N ALA A 140 8.19 -3.32 -16.62
CA ALA A 140 8.30 -1.96 -17.15
C ALA A 140 9.05 -1.03 -16.16
N CYS A 141 8.66 -1.06 -14.88
CA CYS A 141 9.34 -0.28 -13.84
C CYS A 141 10.79 -0.73 -13.64
N SER A 142 11.06 -2.04 -13.61
CA SER A 142 12.45 -2.51 -13.48
C SER A 142 13.32 -2.10 -14.67
N GLY A 143 12.78 -2.16 -15.90
CA GLY A 143 13.49 -1.74 -17.11
C GLY A 143 13.81 -0.25 -17.13
N GLN A 144 12.84 0.60 -16.77
CA GLN A 144 13.04 2.05 -16.63
C GLN A 144 14.18 2.38 -15.65
N MET A 145 14.19 1.73 -14.49
CA MET A 145 15.23 1.95 -13.49
C MET A 145 16.61 1.43 -13.91
N ALA A 146 16.67 0.30 -14.63
CA ALA A 146 17.92 -0.19 -15.20
C ALA A 146 18.52 0.77 -16.23
N ILE A 147 17.69 1.34 -17.12
CA ILE A 147 18.11 2.36 -18.11
C ILE A 147 18.60 3.62 -17.39
N ARG A 148 17.89 4.10 -16.36
CA ARG A 148 18.29 5.26 -15.57
C ARG A 148 19.66 5.05 -14.93
N ALA A 149 19.85 3.92 -14.25
CA ALA A 149 21.12 3.57 -13.60
C ALA A 149 22.28 3.48 -14.61
N TYR A 150 22.04 2.95 -15.81
CA TYR A 150 23.05 2.92 -16.88
C TYR A 150 23.44 4.33 -17.35
N ARG A 151 22.47 5.22 -17.53
CA ARG A 151 22.73 6.61 -17.93
C ARG A 151 23.52 7.38 -16.88
N GLU A 152 23.20 7.23 -15.60
CA GLU A 152 23.94 7.88 -14.51
C GLU A 152 25.40 7.41 -14.46
N ARG A 153 25.66 6.10 -14.54
CA ARG A 153 27.04 5.57 -14.61
C ARG A 153 27.83 6.11 -15.81
N LYS A 154 27.18 6.28 -16.97
CA LYS A 154 27.82 6.87 -18.15
C LYS A 154 28.18 8.34 -17.95
N LYS A 155 27.32 9.12 -17.29
CA LYS A 155 27.62 10.53 -16.95
C LYS A 155 28.78 10.62 -15.97
N GLU A 156 28.79 9.79 -14.93
CA GLU A 156 29.89 9.74 -13.94
C GLU A 156 31.23 9.39 -14.58
N CYS A 157 31.24 8.46 -15.54
CA CYS A 157 32.44 8.11 -16.30
C CYS A 157 32.88 9.20 -17.28
N ALA A 158 31.95 9.99 -17.81
CA ALA A 158 32.25 11.12 -18.71
C ALA A 158 32.62 12.41 -17.96
N ALA A 159 32.30 12.50 -16.67
CA ALA A 159 32.64 13.61 -15.77
C ALA A 159 33.96 13.38 -15.01
N ARG A 160 34.58 12.21 -15.17
CA ARG A 160 35.94 11.87 -14.70
C ARG A 160 36.93 11.99 -15.85
#